data_AF-A0A6I8M0J7-F1
#
_entry.id   AF-A0A6I8M0J7-F1
#
_cell.length_a   1.000
_cell.length_b   1.000
_cell.length_c   1.000
_cell.angle_alpha   90.00
_cell.angle_beta   90.00
_cell.angle_gamma   90.00
#
_symmetry.space_group_name_H-M   'P 1'
#
loop_
_entity.id
_entity.type
_entity.pdbx_description
1 polymer ?
#
loop_
_entity_poly.entity_id
_entity_poly.type
_entity_poly.pdbx_seq_one_letter_code
_entity_poly.pdbx_strand_id
1 'polypeptide(L)'
;MPLSRRQFVAGAGGAAVAVLAGANPARAGIREVAPAAGGLYTPNAAPLKPAAFLKLPPGAVTARGWLAGQLKLQLDGLCGHYPETSHFLDFATSGWVHPERAGWEEVPYWLRGYVDLAAVTGDTTAKSTAGKWIDAVLATQQSDGFFGPAALRTALNNGPDFWPYLPLLQALRSWQEYTGDTRVIPFLTRFLRYMNAQGKSAFDSSWVSVRWGDGLDSVFWLFNRTGDAFLLDLADKIHAFGANWVRNLPSLHNVNIAQGFREPAQYALRSGDASLTRATYSDYDTVMAAYGQFAGGGFAGDENARPGFGDPRQGFETCGIVEFMASHQLLTRLTGDPVWADRCEDLAFNSLPAALDPAGGPCTTSPARTASTSTTCRRAKASSRTASRCRPTCRASTSTAAARTTTAWAGRTSPKSCGWPRRTTVSRPRCTRPAASRRRSATARR
;
A
#
# COMPACT_ATOMS: atom_id res chain seq x y z
N MET A 1 -19.57 -20.18 -8.42
CA MET A 1 -18.09 -20.11 -8.46
C MET A 1 -17.67 -20.14 -9.91
N PRO A 2 -16.83 -19.22 -10.40
CA PRO A 2 -16.24 -19.39 -11.72
C PRO A 2 -15.22 -20.54 -11.66
N LEU A 3 -15.32 -21.46 -12.61
CA LEU A 3 -14.42 -22.61 -12.75
C LEU A 3 -12.99 -22.09 -12.94
N SER A 4 -12.02 -22.58 -12.16
CA SER A 4 -10.62 -22.23 -12.39
C SER A 4 -10.11 -22.95 -13.64
N ARG A 5 -9.17 -22.33 -14.37
CA ARG A 5 -8.52 -22.94 -15.55
C ARG A 5 -7.94 -24.33 -15.24
N ARG A 6 -7.44 -24.53 -14.02
CA ARG A 6 -6.93 -25.82 -13.55
C ARG A 6 -8.03 -26.85 -13.33
N GLN A 7 -9.21 -26.45 -12.84
CA GLN A 7 -10.37 -27.34 -12.75
C GLN A 7 -10.85 -27.76 -14.14
N PHE A 8 -10.81 -26.86 -15.11
CA PHE A 8 -11.14 -27.19 -16.50
C PHE A 8 -10.11 -28.15 -17.11
N VAL A 9 -8.81 -27.92 -16.91
CA VAL A 9 -7.75 -28.81 -17.43
C VAL A 9 -7.73 -30.16 -16.71
N ALA A 10 -7.95 -30.19 -15.40
CA ALA A 10 -8.08 -31.43 -14.63
C ALA A 10 -9.37 -32.19 -15.00
N GLY A 11 -10.46 -31.47 -15.29
CA GLY A 11 -11.73 -32.05 -15.74
C GLY A 11 -11.71 -32.53 -17.19
N ALA A 12 -10.96 -31.88 -18.08
CA ALA A 12 -10.82 -32.28 -19.48
C ALA A 12 -10.05 -33.60 -19.65
N GLY A 13 -9.21 -33.99 -18.68
CA GLY A 13 -8.56 -35.30 -18.65
C GLY A 13 -9.44 -36.43 -18.09
N GLY A 14 -10.63 -36.13 -17.57
CA GLY A 14 -11.52 -37.08 -16.88
C GLY A 14 -12.97 -37.06 -17.37
N ALA A 15 -13.25 -36.49 -18.54
CA ALA A 15 -14.60 -36.45 -19.12
C ALA A 15 -14.90 -37.69 -19.98
N ALA A 16 -14.75 -38.87 -19.37
CA ALA A 16 -15.44 -40.08 -19.81
C ALA A 16 -15.80 -40.90 -18.57
N VAL A 17 -17.11 -40.98 -18.30
CA VAL A 17 -17.77 -41.82 -17.29
C VAL A 17 -17.79 -41.26 -15.85
N ALA A 18 -18.88 -40.57 -15.51
CA ALA A 18 -19.72 -40.85 -14.33
C ALA A 18 -20.78 -39.74 -14.16
N VAL A 19 -21.90 -39.87 -14.88
CA VAL A 19 -23.16 -39.24 -14.49
C VAL A 19 -23.84 -40.22 -13.53
N LEU A 20 -24.43 -39.69 -12.44
CA LEU A 20 -25.22 -40.35 -11.37
C LEU A 20 -24.48 -40.67 -10.07
N ALA A 21 -24.23 -39.64 -9.26
CA ALA A 21 -24.47 -39.67 -7.81
C ALA A 21 -24.50 -38.24 -7.28
N GLY A 22 -25.51 -37.91 -6.47
CA GLY A 22 -25.68 -36.60 -5.83
C GLY A 22 -24.58 -36.31 -4.82
N ALA A 23 -23.38 -35.98 -5.29
CA ALA A 23 -22.32 -35.44 -4.49
C ALA A 23 -22.56 -33.93 -4.33
N ASN A 24 -22.79 -33.50 -3.10
CA ASN A 24 -22.52 -32.13 -2.68
C ASN A 24 -21.17 -31.71 -3.29
N PRO A 25 -21.01 -30.49 -3.84
CA PRO A 25 -19.68 -29.99 -4.13
C PRO A 25 -19.00 -29.83 -2.78
N ALA A 26 -18.29 -30.89 -2.36
CA ALA A 26 -17.31 -30.79 -1.31
C ALA A 26 -16.44 -29.60 -1.71
N ARG A 27 -16.40 -28.56 -0.86
CA ARG A 27 -15.32 -27.57 -0.90
C ARG A 27 -14.07 -28.39 -1.11
N ALA A 28 -13.43 -28.25 -2.27
CA ALA A 28 -12.15 -28.86 -2.52
C ALA A 28 -11.30 -28.46 -1.32
N GLY A 29 -10.99 -29.43 -0.46
CA GLY A 29 -10.14 -29.19 0.70
C GLY A 29 -8.89 -28.51 0.17
N ILE A 30 -8.44 -27.46 0.86
CA ILE A 30 -7.16 -26.83 0.59
C ILE A 30 -6.17 -27.99 0.42
N ARG A 31 -5.61 -28.17 -0.77
CA ARG A 31 -4.70 -29.28 -1.04
C ARG A 31 -3.39 -28.88 -0.37
N GLU A 32 -3.32 -29.14 0.93
CA GLU A 32 -2.24 -28.70 1.81
C GLU A 32 -0.94 -29.34 1.35
N VAL A 33 -0.05 -28.52 0.81
CA VAL A 33 1.33 -28.92 0.56
C VAL A 33 2.00 -29.09 1.92
N ALA A 34 2.69 -30.21 2.12
CA ALA A 34 3.43 -30.45 3.35
C ALA A 34 4.42 -29.29 3.60
N PRO A 35 4.53 -28.79 4.84
CA PRO A 35 5.40 -27.66 5.11
C PRO A 35 6.86 -27.92 4.75
N ALA A 36 7.54 -26.90 4.25
CA ALA A 36 8.93 -27.02 3.84
C ALA A 36 9.84 -27.26 5.05
N ALA A 37 10.60 -28.36 5.02
CA ALA A 37 11.44 -28.80 6.13
C ALA A 37 12.71 -27.94 6.36
N GLY A 38 12.95 -26.91 5.55
CA GLY A 38 14.19 -26.11 5.58
C GLY A 38 15.24 -26.58 4.57
N GLY A 39 16.46 -26.05 4.67
CA GLY A 39 17.59 -26.36 3.79
C GLY A 39 18.51 -25.15 3.58
N LEU A 40 18.72 -24.76 2.32
CA LEU A 40 19.48 -23.55 1.94
C LEU A 40 18.82 -22.24 2.43
N TYR A 41 17.56 -22.28 2.87
CA TYR A 41 16.77 -21.12 3.24
C TYR A 41 16.17 -21.28 4.64
N THR A 42 15.95 -20.15 5.33
CA THR A 42 15.48 -20.10 6.71
C THR A 42 14.00 -20.48 6.82
N PRO A 43 13.64 -21.62 7.44
CA PRO A 43 12.26 -21.97 7.72
C PRO A 43 11.69 -21.14 8.87
N ASN A 44 10.39 -21.28 9.14
CA ASN A 44 9.81 -20.68 10.34
C ASN A 44 10.39 -21.35 11.60
N ALA A 45 10.89 -20.54 12.54
CA ALA A 45 11.40 -21.01 13.81
C ALA A 45 10.25 -21.26 14.80
N ALA A 46 10.41 -22.24 15.69
CA ALA A 46 9.45 -22.45 16.77
C ALA A 46 9.37 -21.18 17.67
N PRO A 47 8.19 -20.78 18.14
CA PRO A 47 6.91 -21.50 18.11
C PRO A 47 6.03 -21.19 16.88
N LEU A 48 6.53 -20.47 15.87
CA LEU A 48 5.75 -20.21 14.66
C LEU A 48 5.47 -21.54 13.93
N LYS A 49 4.23 -21.72 13.47
CA LYS A 49 3.86 -22.84 12.61
C LYS A 49 4.64 -22.78 11.31
N PRO A 50 4.96 -23.92 10.71
CA PRO A 50 5.72 -23.94 9.47
C PRO A 50 4.87 -23.43 8.30
N ALA A 51 5.49 -22.73 7.36
CA ALA A 51 4.85 -22.31 6.11
C ALA A 51 4.96 -23.42 5.06
N ALA A 52 3.99 -23.48 4.13
CA ALA A 52 4.00 -24.46 3.05
C ALA A 52 5.24 -24.34 2.15
N PHE A 53 5.63 -23.11 1.79
CA PHE A 53 6.81 -22.84 0.97
C PHE A 53 7.81 -21.88 1.65
N LEU A 54 9.06 -21.92 1.18
CA LEU A 54 10.10 -20.95 1.55
C LEU A 54 10.29 -19.94 0.42
N LYS A 55 10.49 -18.68 0.79
CA LYS A 55 10.78 -17.60 -0.17
C LYS A 55 12.21 -17.77 -0.69
N LEU A 56 12.38 -17.72 -2.01
CA LEU A 56 13.71 -17.61 -2.63
C LEU A 56 14.22 -16.16 -2.46
N PRO A 57 15.51 -15.95 -2.13
CA PRO A 57 16.05 -14.61 -1.98
C PRO A 57 16.01 -13.87 -3.33
N PRO A 58 15.88 -12.53 -3.32
CA PRO A 58 16.00 -11.73 -4.55
C PRO A 58 17.29 -12.07 -5.30
N GLY A 59 17.21 -12.20 -6.63
CA GLY A 59 18.33 -12.60 -7.48
C GLY A 59 18.54 -14.11 -7.65
N ALA A 60 17.85 -14.97 -6.89
CA ALA A 60 17.93 -16.43 -7.07
C ALA A 60 17.26 -16.93 -8.37
N VAL A 61 16.39 -16.11 -8.96
CA VAL A 61 15.69 -16.40 -10.22
C VAL A 61 16.13 -15.40 -11.29
N THR A 62 16.65 -15.88 -12.41
CA THR A 62 17.01 -15.04 -13.55
C THR A 62 15.85 -14.92 -14.53
N ALA A 63 15.32 -13.71 -14.69
CA ALA A 63 14.27 -13.43 -15.66
C ALA A 63 14.78 -13.58 -17.10
N ARG A 64 13.91 -14.04 -18.01
CA ARG A 64 14.16 -14.12 -19.46
C ARG A 64 12.91 -13.67 -20.24
N GLY A 65 13.07 -13.44 -21.54
CA GLY A 65 11.98 -13.13 -22.46
C GLY A 65 11.17 -11.89 -22.02
N TRP A 66 9.85 -12.03 -22.00
CA TRP A 66 8.94 -10.93 -21.68
C TRP A 66 9.21 -10.30 -20.30
N LEU A 67 9.42 -11.11 -19.25
CA LEU A 67 9.67 -10.59 -17.90
C LEU A 67 10.97 -9.79 -17.81
N ALA A 68 12.05 -10.27 -18.46
CA ALA A 68 13.30 -9.51 -18.52
C ALA A 68 13.11 -8.15 -19.24
N GLY A 69 12.28 -8.13 -20.29
CA GLY A 69 11.90 -6.89 -20.97
C GLY A 69 11.12 -5.92 -20.06
N GLN A 70 10.15 -6.42 -19.27
CA GLN A 70 9.39 -5.58 -18.33
C GLN A 70 10.26 -5.00 -17.22
N LEU A 71 11.17 -5.79 -16.64
CA LEU A 71 12.12 -5.31 -15.63
C LEU A 71 13.05 -4.24 -16.20
N LYS A 72 13.53 -4.43 -17.44
CA LYS A 72 14.32 -3.43 -18.13
C LYS A 72 13.54 -2.13 -18.36
N LEU A 73 12.27 -2.20 -18.78
CA LEU A 73 11.43 -1.01 -18.95
C LEU A 73 11.20 -0.27 -17.63
N GLN A 74 11.02 -0.98 -16.52
CA GLN A 74 10.91 -0.33 -15.20
C GLN A 74 12.20 0.39 -14.80
N LEU A 75 13.34 -0.24 -15.07
CA LEU A 75 14.66 0.32 -14.77
C LEU A 75 14.99 1.54 -15.66
N ASP A 76 14.77 1.44 -16.96
CA ASP A 76 14.99 2.52 -17.94
C ASP A 76 13.88 3.60 -17.87
N GLY A 77 12.81 3.34 -17.11
CA GLY A 77 11.63 4.18 -16.99
C GLY A 77 11.57 4.99 -15.69
N LEU A 78 10.35 5.37 -15.28
CA LEU A 78 10.16 6.25 -14.12
C LEU A 78 10.77 5.67 -12.84
N CYS A 79 10.66 4.37 -12.59
CA CYS A 79 11.14 3.77 -11.35
C CYS A 79 12.65 3.93 -11.17
N GLY A 80 13.44 3.66 -12.22
CA GLY A 80 14.90 3.77 -12.13
C GLY A 80 15.43 5.20 -12.19
N HIS A 81 14.71 6.10 -12.85
CA HIS A 81 15.09 7.52 -12.98
C HIS A 81 14.35 8.44 -11.98
N TYR A 82 13.55 7.89 -11.06
CA TYR A 82 12.75 8.70 -10.13
C TYR A 82 13.58 9.68 -9.29
N PRO A 83 14.78 9.30 -8.77
CA PRO A 83 15.65 10.22 -8.04
C PRO A 83 16.08 11.48 -8.82
N GLU A 84 16.03 11.46 -10.14
CA GLU A 84 16.48 12.58 -10.98
C GLU A 84 15.46 13.74 -11.00
N THR A 85 14.20 13.46 -10.68
CA THR A 85 13.09 14.41 -10.87
C THR A 85 12.20 14.56 -9.65
N SER A 86 12.19 13.58 -8.74
CA SER A 86 11.31 13.60 -7.57
C SER A 86 11.94 14.37 -6.42
N HIS A 87 11.23 15.41 -5.96
CA HIS A 87 11.62 16.16 -4.75
C HIS A 87 11.57 15.32 -3.47
N PHE A 88 10.82 14.20 -3.45
CA PHE A 88 10.82 13.27 -2.31
C PHE A 88 12.11 12.46 -2.22
N LEU A 89 12.75 12.19 -3.37
CA LEU A 89 13.97 11.41 -3.50
C LEU A 89 15.20 12.29 -3.68
N ASP A 90 15.11 13.56 -3.29
CA ASP A 90 16.28 14.42 -3.18
C ASP A 90 17.10 13.99 -1.96
N PHE A 91 18.23 13.32 -2.23
CA PHE A 91 19.11 12.78 -1.21
C PHE A 91 19.61 13.84 -0.23
N ALA A 92 19.79 15.09 -0.66
CA ALA A 92 20.32 16.17 0.18
C ALA A 92 19.28 16.78 1.12
N THR A 93 17.99 16.50 0.91
CA THR A 93 16.90 17.10 1.69
C THR A 93 15.95 16.08 2.30
N SER A 94 16.12 14.79 2.01
CA SER A 94 15.27 13.72 2.52
C SER A 94 15.49 13.45 4.01
N GLY A 95 14.39 13.35 4.77
CA GLY A 95 14.39 12.96 6.19
C GLY A 95 14.95 11.56 6.46
N TRP A 96 14.99 10.70 5.44
CA TRP A 96 15.56 9.36 5.52
C TRP A 96 17.09 9.34 5.46
N VAL A 97 17.70 10.46 5.06
CA VAL A 97 19.16 10.70 5.07
C VAL A 97 19.53 11.69 6.19
N HIS A 98 18.68 12.69 6.40
CA HIS A 98 18.87 13.81 7.31
C HIS A 98 17.71 13.85 8.33
N PRO A 99 17.82 13.21 9.51
CA PRO A 99 16.70 13.01 10.43
C PRO A 99 15.93 14.26 10.84
N GLU A 100 16.56 15.43 10.80
CA GLU A 100 15.92 16.72 11.08
C GLU A 100 14.99 17.23 9.96
N ARG A 101 15.01 16.61 8.79
CA ARG A 101 14.20 16.95 7.63
C ARG A 101 12.92 16.13 7.56
N ALA A 102 12.00 16.58 6.70
CA ALA A 102 10.75 15.87 6.44
C ALA A 102 11.00 14.60 5.62
N GLY A 103 10.23 13.56 5.91
CA GLY A 103 10.19 12.34 5.12
C GLY A 103 8.99 11.51 5.55
N TRP A 104 8.33 10.88 4.59
CA TRP A 104 7.19 10.02 4.82
C TRP A 104 7.32 8.77 3.96
N GLU A 105 6.23 8.29 3.35
CA GLU A 105 6.17 6.98 2.70
C GLU A 105 6.83 6.87 1.32
N GLU A 106 7.09 7.98 0.64
CA GLU A 106 7.47 7.98 -0.79
C GLU A 106 8.83 7.31 -1.04
N VAL A 107 9.84 7.64 -0.23
CA VAL A 107 11.16 6.98 -0.29
C VAL A 107 11.08 5.51 0.13
N PRO A 108 10.44 5.14 1.27
CA PRO A 108 10.21 3.76 1.64
C PRO A 108 9.59 2.89 0.55
N TYR A 109 8.54 3.37 -0.11
CA TYR A 109 7.86 2.63 -1.18
C TYR A 109 8.73 2.48 -2.42
N TRP A 110 9.38 3.56 -2.85
CA TRP A 110 10.33 3.47 -3.96
C TRP A 110 11.46 2.50 -3.63
N LEU A 111 12.07 2.60 -2.44
CA LEU A 111 13.20 1.77 -2.05
C LEU A 111 12.82 0.29 -1.94
N ARG A 112 11.61 -0.02 -1.45
CA ARG A 112 11.06 -1.38 -1.44
C ARG A 112 11.08 -2.02 -2.83
N GLY A 113 10.56 -1.32 -3.85
CA GLY A 113 10.58 -1.82 -5.22
C GLY A 113 11.96 -1.78 -5.86
N TYR A 114 12.72 -0.71 -5.62
CA TYR A 114 14.00 -0.44 -6.28
C TYR A 114 15.11 -1.40 -5.84
N VAL A 115 15.14 -1.78 -4.55
CA VAL A 115 16.07 -2.79 -4.04
C VAL A 115 15.85 -4.15 -4.74
N ASP A 116 14.59 -4.59 -4.81
CA ASP A 116 14.25 -5.85 -5.49
C ASP A 116 14.56 -5.75 -6.99
N LEU A 117 14.22 -4.63 -7.64
CA LEU A 117 14.53 -4.39 -9.06
C LEU A 117 16.04 -4.46 -9.33
N ALA A 118 16.86 -3.80 -8.52
CA ALA A 118 18.32 -3.84 -8.62
C ALA A 118 18.86 -5.27 -8.43
N ALA A 119 18.27 -6.03 -7.50
CA ALA A 119 18.68 -7.41 -7.23
C ALA A 119 18.37 -8.35 -8.39
N VAL A 120 17.15 -8.29 -8.95
CA VAL A 120 16.70 -9.23 -10.00
C VAL A 120 17.25 -8.89 -11.39
N THR A 121 17.58 -7.62 -11.64
CA THR A 121 18.22 -7.19 -12.90
C THR A 121 19.74 -7.34 -12.87
N GLY A 122 20.35 -7.31 -11.69
CA GLY A 122 21.81 -7.29 -11.53
C GLY A 122 22.45 -5.98 -12.00
N ASP A 123 21.67 -4.92 -12.23
CA ASP A 123 22.18 -3.64 -12.70
C ASP A 123 23.08 -2.98 -11.65
N THR A 124 24.31 -2.64 -12.05
CA THR A 124 25.33 -2.13 -11.14
C THR A 124 25.02 -0.72 -10.66
N THR A 125 24.40 0.11 -11.50
CA THR A 125 24.03 1.49 -11.16
C THR A 125 22.89 1.47 -10.15
N ALA A 126 21.85 0.68 -10.40
CA ALA A 126 20.72 0.51 -9.50
C ALA A 126 21.17 -0.06 -8.14
N LYS A 127 22.06 -1.05 -8.15
CA LYS A 127 22.62 -1.62 -6.92
C LYS A 127 23.42 -0.58 -6.12
N SER A 128 24.24 0.23 -6.80
CA SER A 128 24.99 1.31 -6.15
C SER A 128 24.06 2.37 -5.55
N THR A 129 23.01 2.77 -6.28
CA THR A 129 22.03 3.75 -5.82
C THR A 129 21.23 3.21 -4.63
N ALA A 130 20.76 1.96 -4.69
CA ALA A 130 20.09 1.30 -3.58
C ALA A 130 21.00 1.23 -2.33
N GLY A 131 22.25 0.79 -2.51
CA GLY A 131 23.24 0.73 -1.42
C GLY A 131 23.46 2.08 -0.76
N LYS A 132 23.59 3.16 -1.54
CA LYS A 132 23.74 4.53 -1.03
C LYS A 132 22.57 4.96 -0.14
N TRP A 133 21.34 4.66 -0.52
CA TRP A 133 20.15 4.95 0.30
C TRP A 133 20.08 4.08 1.55
N ILE A 134 20.39 2.78 1.43
CA ILE A 134 20.42 1.87 2.58
C ILE A 134 21.46 2.32 3.61
N ASP A 135 22.68 2.65 3.17
CA ASP A 135 23.74 3.14 4.05
C ASP A 135 23.32 4.41 4.80
N ALA A 136 22.71 5.35 4.09
CA ALA A 136 22.21 6.60 4.69
C ALA A 136 21.12 6.33 5.73
N VAL A 137 20.12 5.48 5.41
CA VAL A 137 19.06 5.11 6.34
C VAL A 137 19.64 4.43 7.59
N LEU A 138 20.55 3.48 7.42
CA LEU A 138 21.18 2.78 8.54
C LEU A 138 21.95 3.74 9.46
N ALA A 139 22.60 4.76 8.90
CA ALA A 139 23.34 5.77 9.65
C ALA A 139 22.46 6.68 10.52
N THR A 140 21.14 6.71 10.31
CA THR A 140 20.21 7.54 11.10
C THR A 140 19.78 6.91 12.44
N GLN A 141 20.24 5.70 12.77
CA GLN A 141 19.77 5.01 13.98
C GLN A 141 20.20 5.73 15.26
N GLN A 142 19.21 6.02 16.11
CA GLN A 142 19.39 6.65 17.41
C GLN A 142 19.61 5.58 18.49
N SER A 143 19.98 6.00 19.71
CA SER A 143 20.37 5.09 20.81
C SER A 143 19.23 4.20 21.34
N ASP A 144 17.98 4.62 21.21
CA ASP A 144 16.79 3.83 21.57
C ASP A 144 16.33 2.87 20.47
N GLY A 145 16.92 2.93 19.28
CA GLY A 145 16.62 2.06 18.14
C GLY A 145 15.72 2.68 17.07
N PHE A 146 15.10 3.84 17.33
CA PHE A 146 14.42 4.62 16.30
C PHE A 146 15.40 5.11 15.24
N PHE A 147 14.93 5.34 14.02
CA PHE A 147 15.75 5.85 12.92
C PHE A 147 14.88 6.65 11.93
N GLY A 148 15.51 7.39 11.02
CA GLY A 148 14.80 8.17 10.00
C GLY A 148 14.26 9.52 10.50
N PRO A 149 13.25 10.08 9.82
CA PRO A 149 12.75 11.43 10.08
C PRO A 149 12.23 11.59 11.52
N ALA A 150 12.81 12.52 12.27
CA ALA A 150 12.53 12.73 13.69
C ALA A 150 11.07 13.12 13.96
N ALA A 151 10.43 13.84 13.02
CA ALA A 151 9.02 14.21 13.11
C ALA A 151 8.09 13.00 13.20
N LEU A 152 8.47 11.85 12.63
CA LEU A 152 7.65 10.63 12.69
C LEU A 152 7.56 10.02 14.09
N ARG A 153 8.39 10.44 15.05
CA ARG A 153 8.27 10.00 16.45
C ARG A 153 6.98 10.47 17.12
N THR A 154 6.40 11.57 16.63
CA THR A 154 5.25 12.24 17.28
C THR A 154 4.14 12.63 16.31
N ALA A 155 4.26 12.24 15.03
CA ALA A 155 3.35 12.64 13.96
C ALA A 155 1.92 12.13 14.12
N LEU A 156 1.71 11.02 14.85
CA LEU A 156 0.41 10.38 14.97
C LEU A 156 -0.07 10.40 16.43
N ASN A 157 -0.99 11.31 16.74
CA ASN A 157 -1.57 11.47 18.08
C ASN A 157 -0.51 11.70 19.18
N ASN A 158 0.54 12.48 18.87
CA ASN A 158 1.75 12.66 19.71
C ASN A 158 2.57 11.38 19.94
N GLY A 159 2.28 10.31 19.21
CA GLY A 159 3.05 9.07 19.16
C GLY A 159 3.64 8.82 17.77
N PRO A 160 4.33 7.68 17.60
CA PRO A 160 5.04 7.38 16.38
C PRO A 160 4.09 7.03 15.23
N ASP A 161 4.36 7.55 14.03
CA ASP A 161 3.76 7.05 12.80
C ASP A 161 4.62 5.93 12.22
N PHE A 162 4.19 4.69 12.44
CA PHE A 162 4.89 3.51 11.96
C PHE A 162 4.58 3.15 10.50
N TRP A 163 3.61 3.81 9.88
CA TRP A 163 3.17 3.45 8.54
C TRP A 163 4.30 3.49 7.49
N PRO A 164 5.09 4.58 7.37
CA PRO A 164 6.19 4.64 6.38
C PRO A 164 7.28 3.59 6.60
N TYR A 165 7.42 3.09 7.82
CA TYR A 165 8.44 2.11 8.14
C TYR A 165 8.10 0.74 7.58
N LEU A 166 6.82 0.36 7.48
CA LEU A 166 6.44 -0.98 7.02
C LEU A 166 7.05 -1.36 5.65
N PRO A 167 6.91 -0.55 4.57
CA PRO A 167 7.59 -0.83 3.30
C PRO A 167 9.11 -0.70 3.40
N LEU A 168 9.65 0.21 4.23
CA LEU A 168 11.09 0.36 4.42
C LEU A 168 11.74 -0.87 5.06
N LEU A 169 11.09 -1.48 6.04
CA LEU A 169 11.54 -2.73 6.65
C LEU A 169 11.59 -3.85 5.60
N GLN A 170 10.64 -3.90 4.66
CA GLN A 170 10.68 -4.85 3.54
C GLN A 170 11.88 -4.59 2.61
N ALA A 171 12.17 -3.33 2.29
CA ALA A 171 13.35 -2.96 1.50
C ALA A 171 14.66 -3.41 2.15
N LEU A 172 14.82 -3.13 3.46
CA LEU A 172 15.99 -3.54 4.24
C LEU A 172 16.14 -5.06 4.29
N ARG A 173 15.03 -5.79 4.45
CA ARG A 173 15.02 -7.26 4.42
C ARG A 173 15.45 -7.81 3.07
N SER A 174 14.90 -7.31 1.97
CA SER A 174 15.30 -7.72 0.63
C SER A 174 16.78 -7.42 0.37
N TRP A 175 17.28 -6.26 0.83
CA TRP A 175 18.70 -5.93 0.76
C TRP A 175 19.57 -6.93 1.53
N GLN A 176 19.18 -7.27 2.75
CA GLN A 176 19.88 -8.29 3.57
C GLN A 176 19.89 -9.65 2.89
N GLU A 177 18.75 -10.10 2.35
CA GLU A 177 18.62 -11.40 1.67
C GLU A 177 19.46 -11.47 0.40
N TYR A 178 19.57 -10.38 -0.34
CA TYR A 178 20.34 -10.33 -1.59
C TYR A 178 21.86 -10.16 -1.36
N THR A 179 22.26 -9.28 -0.44
CA THR A 179 23.66 -8.88 -0.28
C THR A 179 24.38 -9.57 0.88
N GLY A 180 23.63 -10.13 1.83
CA GLY A 180 24.18 -10.66 3.07
C GLY A 180 24.61 -9.58 4.08
N ASP A 181 24.19 -8.32 3.91
CA ASP A 181 24.56 -7.20 4.77
C ASP A 181 24.22 -7.47 6.25
N THR A 182 25.26 -7.73 7.03
CA THR A 182 25.14 -8.17 8.43
C THR A 182 24.68 -7.05 9.37
N ARG A 183 24.68 -5.78 8.91
CA ARG A 183 24.22 -4.63 9.70
C ARG A 183 22.70 -4.59 9.85
N VAL A 184 21.96 -5.16 8.89
CA VAL A 184 20.50 -5.04 8.83
C VAL A 184 19.81 -5.77 9.98
N ILE A 185 20.21 -6.99 10.31
CA ILE A 185 19.58 -7.79 11.38
C ILE A 185 19.62 -7.08 12.75
N PRO A 186 20.79 -6.64 13.27
CA PRO A 186 20.84 -5.90 14.53
C PRO A 186 20.11 -4.55 14.44
N PHE A 187 20.17 -3.86 13.29
CA PHE A 187 19.43 -2.61 13.08
C PHE A 187 17.91 -2.81 13.22
N LEU A 188 17.33 -3.78 12.51
CA LEU A 188 15.90 -4.10 12.59
C LEU A 188 15.50 -4.58 13.99
N THR A 189 16.36 -5.35 14.67
CA THR A 189 16.15 -5.81 16.04
C THR A 189 15.97 -4.63 17.00
N ARG A 190 16.82 -3.61 16.90
CA ARG A 190 16.72 -2.41 17.74
C ARG A 190 15.45 -1.60 17.45
N PHE A 191 15.10 -1.43 16.18
CA PHE A 191 13.90 -0.69 15.80
C PHE A 191 12.60 -1.40 16.21
N LEU A 192 12.50 -2.71 15.97
CA LEU A 192 11.33 -3.47 16.38
C LEU A 192 11.23 -3.56 17.91
N ARG A 193 12.35 -3.49 18.64
CA ARG A 193 12.33 -3.36 20.10
C ARG A 193 11.77 -2.00 20.53
N TYR A 194 12.15 -0.91 19.85
CA TYR A 194 11.54 0.40 20.05
C TYR A 194 10.03 0.38 19.76
N MET A 195 9.61 -0.24 18.67
CA MET A 195 8.19 -0.40 18.30
C MET A 195 7.42 -1.20 19.37
N ASN A 196 8.00 -2.30 19.85
CA ASN A 196 7.37 -3.14 20.88
C ASN A 196 7.20 -2.43 22.23
N ALA A 197 8.05 -1.45 22.53
CA ALA A 197 7.95 -0.64 23.75
C ALA A 197 6.81 0.39 23.71
N GLN A 198 6.17 0.61 22.55
CA GLN A 198 5.09 1.58 22.42
C GLN A 198 3.75 1.05 22.98
N GLY A 199 2.89 1.98 23.41
CA GLY A 199 1.54 1.67 23.87
C GLY A 199 0.54 1.47 22.73
N LYS A 200 -0.68 1.05 23.09
CA LYS A 200 -1.79 0.75 22.17
C LYS A 200 -2.03 1.83 21.10
N SER A 201 -1.88 3.11 21.46
CA SER A 201 -2.12 4.25 20.56
C SER A 201 -1.21 4.28 19.32
N ALA A 202 -0.07 3.60 19.36
CA ALA A 202 0.84 3.49 18.23
C ALA A 202 0.39 2.44 17.19
N PHE A 203 -0.61 1.62 17.51
CA PHE A 203 -1.06 0.49 16.69
C PHE A 203 -2.50 0.65 16.19
N ASP A 204 -3.32 1.45 16.85
CA ASP A 204 -4.78 1.45 16.70
C ASP A 204 -5.35 2.63 15.90
N SER A 205 -4.49 3.43 15.25
CA SER A 205 -4.89 4.61 14.50
C SER A 205 -4.21 4.73 13.14
N SER A 206 -4.75 5.60 12.27
CA SER A 206 -4.23 5.88 10.91
C SER A 206 -4.14 4.63 10.00
N TRP A 207 -3.46 4.78 8.86
CA TRP A 207 -3.21 3.73 7.87
C TRP A 207 -2.50 2.52 8.45
N VAL A 208 -1.59 2.71 9.42
CA VAL A 208 -0.86 1.59 10.02
C VAL A 208 -1.81 0.58 10.67
N SER A 209 -2.87 1.05 11.33
CA SER A 209 -3.83 0.18 12.04
C SER A 209 -4.49 -0.86 11.13
N VAL A 210 -4.65 -0.55 9.85
CA VAL A 210 -5.32 -1.42 8.86
C VAL A 210 -4.33 -2.16 7.95
N ARG A 211 -3.02 -1.91 8.06
CA ARG A 211 -1.97 -2.48 7.18
C ARG A 211 -0.92 -3.31 7.93
N TRP A 212 -1.24 -3.71 9.15
CA TRP A 212 -0.33 -4.45 10.03
C TRP A 212 0.13 -5.83 9.52
N GLY A 213 -0.54 -6.40 8.52
CA GLY A 213 -0.03 -7.57 7.81
C GLY A 213 1.40 -7.37 7.27
N ASP A 214 1.77 -6.18 6.78
CA ASP A 214 3.15 -5.89 6.37
C ASP A 214 4.15 -5.88 7.55
N GLY A 215 3.68 -5.44 8.71
CA GLY A 215 4.44 -5.48 9.96
C GLY A 215 4.70 -6.91 10.41
N LEU A 216 3.66 -7.75 10.48
CA LEU A 216 3.78 -9.16 10.87
C LEU A 216 4.77 -9.94 10.00
N ASP A 217 4.76 -9.71 8.67
CA ASP A 217 5.71 -10.39 7.77
C ASP A 217 7.16 -10.03 8.12
N SER A 218 7.44 -8.76 8.46
CA SER A 218 8.78 -8.30 8.85
C SER A 218 9.19 -8.78 10.24
N VAL A 219 8.25 -8.83 11.19
CA VAL A 219 8.47 -9.35 12.54
C VAL A 219 8.83 -10.84 12.50
N PHE A 220 8.06 -11.65 11.78
CA PHE A 220 8.34 -13.09 11.65
C PHE A 220 9.62 -13.37 10.89
N TRP A 221 9.94 -12.58 9.86
CA TRP A 221 11.21 -12.70 9.15
C TRP A 221 12.41 -12.53 10.07
N LEU A 222 12.35 -11.57 11.00
CA LEU A 222 13.43 -11.32 11.96
C LEU A 222 13.45 -12.39 13.05
N PHE A 223 12.28 -12.79 13.56
CA PHE A 223 12.18 -13.85 14.57
C PHE A 223 12.79 -15.16 14.08
N ASN A 224 12.54 -15.53 12.82
CA ASN A 224 13.13 -16.73 12.21
C ASN A 224 14.67 -16.71 12.14
N ARG A 225 15.30 -15.54 12.30
CA ARG A 225 16.76 -15.36 12.27
C ARG A 225 17.36 -15.16 13.66
N THR A 226 16.66 -14.53 14.59
CA THR A 226 17.21 -14.20 15.91
C THR A 226 16.64 -15.04 17.05
N GLY A 227 15.41 -15.54 16.93
CA GLY A 227 14.70 -16.22 18.01
C GLY A 227 14.27 -15.30 19.16
N ASP A 228 14.36 -13.98 19.00
CA ASP A 228 14.07 -13.03 20.08
C ASP A 228 12.59 -13.03 20.49
N ALA A 229 12.29 -13.44 21.73
CA ALA A 229 10.92 -13.59 22.21
C ALA A 229 10.08 -12.29 22.17
N PHE A 230 10.70 -11.11 22.28
CA PHE A 230 9.97 -9.83 22.21
C PHE A 230 9.31 -9.60 20.84
N LEU A 231 9.79 -10.26 19.78
CA LEU A 231 9.18 -10.19 18.45
C LEU A 231 7.83 -10.90 18.43
N LEU A 232 7.66 -11.96 19.22
CA LEU A 232 6.37 -12.63 19.37
C LEU A 232 5.40 -11.77 20.17
N ASP A 233 5.88 -11.09 21.23
CA ASP A 233 5.08 -10.08 21.97
C ASP A 233 4.64 -8.93 21.05
N LEU A 234 5.54 -8.44 20.18
CA LEU A 234 5.19 -7.44 19.19
C LEU A 234 4.14 -7.94 18.19
N ALA A 235 4.26 -9.17 17.70
CA ALA A 235 3.26 -9.77 16.81
C ALA A 235 1.89 -9.87 17.50
N ASP A 236 1.86 -10.29 18.77
CA ASP A 236 0.65 -10.41 19.57
C ASP A 236 0.00 -9.01 19.78
N LYS A 237 0.79 -7.96 20.05
CA LYS A 237 0.31 -6.56 20.14
C LYS A 237 -0.24 -6.03 18.82
N ILE A 238 0.47 -6.27 17.71
CA ILE A 238 0.05 -5.86 16.38
C ILE A 238 -1.34 -6.43 16.07
N HIS A 239 -1.53 -7.73 16.29
CA HIS A 239 -2.81 -8.39 16.06
C HIS A 239 -3.91 -7.89 17.01
N ALA A 240 -3.58 -7.74 18.30
CA ALA A 240 -4.55 -7.35 19.32
C ALA A 240 -5.02 -5.89 19.22
N PHE A 241 -4.15 -4.98 18.80
CA PHE A 241 -4.43 -3.54 18.78
C PHE A 241 -4.71 -2.97 17.40
N GLY A 242 -4.30 -3.67 16.33
CA GLY A 242 -4.65 -3.33 14.97
C GLY A 242 -6.16 -3.42 14.70
N ALA A 243 -6.56 -2.94 13.53
CA ALA A 243 -7.92 -3.09 13.06
C ALA A 243 -8.26 -4.58 12.83
N ASN A 244 -9.43 -4.99 13.28
CA ASN A 244 -9.86 -6.39 13.19
C ASN A 244 -10.22 -6.77 11.75
N TRP A 245 -9.38 -7.58 11.12
CA TRP A 245 -9.61 -8.21 9.82
C TRP A 245 -10.16 -9.65 9.92
N VAL A 246 -10.54 -10.15 11.10
CA VAL A 246 -11.07 -11.52 11.26
C VAL A 246 -12.55 -11.56 10.89
N ARG A 247 -12.87 -11.98 9.65
CA ARG A 247 -14.25 -12.01 9.13
C ARG A 247 -14.89 -10.61 9.19
N ASN A 248 -14.10 -9.61 8.85
CA ASN A 248 -14.46 -8.21 8.92
C ASN A 248 -13.65 -7.39 7.90
N LEU A 249 -14.24 -6.29 7.43
CA LEU A 249 -13.62 -5.35 6.49
C LEU A 249 -13.57 -3.96 7.14
N PRO A 250 -12.61 -3.69 8.03
CA PRO A 250 -12.53 -2.42 8.77
C PRO A 250 -12.27 -1.21 7.86
N SER A 251 -11.89 -1.43 6.61
CA SER A 251 -11.76 -0.40 5.60
C SER A 251 -12.24 -0.91 4.24
N LEU A 252 -12.91 -0.03 3.49
CA LEU A 252 -13.25 -0.26 2.08
C LEU A 252 -12.27 0.43 1.12
N HIS A 253 -11.22 1.06 1.65
CA HIS A 253 -10.13 1.59 0.84
C HIS A 253 -9.40 0.44 0.16
N ASN A 254 -9.22 0.53 -1.16
CA ASN A 254 -8.69 -0.54 -1.99
C ASN A 254 -7.38 -1.08 -1.42
N VAL A 255 -6.37 -0.21 -1.28
CA VAL A 255 -5.04 -0.61 -0.81
C VAL A 255 -5.09 -1.20 0.61
N ASN A 256 -6.02 -0.73 1.45
CA ASN A 256 -6.16 -1.28 2.80
C ASN A 256 -6.69 -2.71 2.75
N ILE A 257 -7.69 -2.98 1.91
CA ILE A 257 -8.15 -4.34 1.66
C ILE A 257 -6.99 -5.17 1.10
N ALA A 258 -6.34 -4.69 0.05
CA ALA A 258 -5.28 -5.40 -0.65
C ALA A 258 -4.12 -5.81 0.29
N GLN A 259 -3.81 -5.00 1.30
CA GLN A 259 -2.77 -5.30 2.30
C GLN A 259 -3.28 -6.03 3.54
N GLY A 260 -4.49 -5.69 4.02
CA GLY A 260 -4.97 -6.05 5.36
C GLY A 260 -5.63 -7.41 5.46
N PHE A 261 -6.37 -7.86 4.43
CA PHE A 261 -7.17 -9.09 4.51
C PHE A 261 -6.36 -10.37 4.80
N ARG A 262 -5.06 -10.36 4.48
CA ARG A 262 -4.13 -11.47 4.71
C ARG A 262 -3.60 -11.56 6.15
N GLU A 263 -3.77 -10.50 6.95
CA GLU A 263 -3.23 -10.40 8.32
C GLU A 263 -3.65 -11.60 9.19
N PRO A 264 -4.93 -12.04 9.21
CA PRO A 264 -5.33 -13.19 10.03
C PRO A 264 -4.57 -14.47 9.68
N ALA A 265 -4.41 -14.79 8.39
CA ALA A 265 -3.64 -15.95 7.95
C ALA A 265 -2.15 -15.85 8.31
N GLN A 266 -1.58 -14.64 8.36
CA GLN A 266 -0.23 -14.43 8.86
C GLN A 266 -0.15 -14.70 10.36
N TYR A 267 -1.04 -14.10 11.16
CA TYR A 267 -1.07 -14.30 12.61
C TYR A 267 -1.38 -15.76 13.02
N ALA A 268 -2.07 -16.53 12.16
CA ALA A 268 -2.27 -17.97 12.34
C ALA A 268 -0.96 -18.76 12.49
N LEU A 269 0.15 -18.27 11.93
CA LEU A 269 1.47 -18.86 12.17
C LEU A 269 1.86 -18.79 13.65
N ARG A 270 1.52 -17.70 14.33
CA ARG A 270 1.86 -17.45 15.72
C ARG A 270 0.90 -18.13 16.69
N SER A 271 -0.40 -18.06 16.42
CA SER A 271 -1.44 -18.61 17.29
C SER A 271 -1.68 -20.12 17.08
N GLY A 272 -1.40 -20.62 15.88
CA GLY A 272 -1.78 -21.97 15.46
C GLY A 272 -3.27 -22.15 15.19
N ASP A 273 -4.08 -21.08 15.24
CA ASP A 273 -5.52 -21.16 15.00
C ASP A 273 -5.86 -21.08 13.50
N ALA A 274 -6.21 -22.22 12.92
CA ALA A 274 -6.65 -22.33 11.53
C ALA A 274 -7.93 -21.54 11.22
N SER A 275 -8.69 -21.10 12.23
CA SER A 275 -9.86 -20.24 12.04
C SER A 275 -9.49 -18.86 11.49
N LEU A 276 -8.31 -18.36 11.82
CA LEU A 276 -7.78 -17.10 11.30
C LEU A 276 -7.40 -17.22 9.83
N THR A 277 -6.78 -18.33 9.42
CA THR A 277 -6.56 -18.60 7.99
C THR A 277 -7.89 -18.62 7.25
N ARG A 278 -8.92 -19.30 7.78
CA ARG A 278 -10.27 -19.31 7.17
C ARG A 278 -10.91 -17.91 7.12
N ALA A 279 -10.61 -17.03 8.07
CA ALA A 279 -11.09 -15.66 8.06
C ALA A 279 -10.57 -14.89 6.83
N THR A 280 -9.27 -14.96 6.55
CA THR A 280 -8.69 -14.37 5.33
C THR A 280 -9.39 -14.81 4.05
N TYR A 281 -9.74 -16.10 3.90
CA TYR A 281 -10.51 -16.57 2.75
C TYR A 281 -11.93 -15.99 2.73
N SER A 282 -12.58 -15.91 3.89
CA SER A 282 -13.91 -15.31 4.01
C SER A 282 -13.92 -13.84 3.64
N ASP A 283 -12.91 -13.07 4.04
CA ASP A 283 -12.81 -11.64 3.74
C ASP A 283 -12.52 -11.41 2.25
N TYR A 284 -11.64 -12.22 1.66
CA TYR A 284 -11.42 -12.26 0.22
C TYR A 284 -12.73 -12.56 -0.54
N ASP A 285 -13.42 -13.65 -0.18
CA ASP A 285 -14.68 -14.05 -0.83
C ASP A 285 -15.75 -12.95 -0.70
N THR A 286 -15.81 -12.27 0.44
CA THR A 286 -16.74 -11.16 0.68
C THR A 286 -16.48 -9.98 -0.26
N VAL A 287 -15.22 -9.54 -0.37
CA VAL A 287 -14.83 -8.45 -1.28
C VAL A 287 -15.09 -8.85 -2.73
N MET A 288 -14.71 -10.07 -3.12
CA MET A 288 -14.85 -10.54 -4.49
C MET A 288 -16.31 -10.76 -4.90
N ALA A 289 -17.16 -11.20 -3.98
CA ALA A 289 -18.59 -11.31 -4.23
C ALA A 289 -19.25 -9.94 -4.47
N ALA A 290 -18.84 -8.91 -3.72
CA ALA A 290 -19.42 -7.58 -3.82
C ALA A 290 -18.84 -6.73 -4.97
N TYR A 291 -17.53 -6.85 -5.22
CA TYR A 291 -16.76 -5.93 -6.05
C TYR A 291 -15.87 -6.64 -7.08
N GLY A 292 -15.70 -7.95 -7.00
CA GLY A 292 -14.78 -8.73 -7.84
C GLY A 292 -15.30 -9.08 -9.24
N GLN A 293 -16.38 -8.45 -9.72
CA GLN A 293 -16.92 -8.66 -11.06
C GLN A 293 -16.10 -7.90 -12.11
N PHE A 294 -14.78 -8.12 -12.08
CA PHE A 294 -13.78 -7.39 -12.85
C PHE A 294 -12.90 -8.38 -13.64
N ALA A 295 -12.73 -8.11 -14.93
CA ALA A 295 -11.83 -8.92 -15.77
C ALA A 295 -10.36 -8.54 -15.46
N GLY A 296 -9.47 -9.54 -15.42
CA GLY A 296 -8.05 -9.32 -15.12
C GLY A 296 -7.68 -9.34 -13.64
N GLY A 297 -8.58 -9.80 -12.77
CA GLY A 297 -8.37 -9.92 -11.33
C GLY A 297 -8.68 -8.63 -10.56
N GLY A 298 -8.52 -8.69 -9.23
CA GLY A 298 -8.80 -7.55 -8.35
C GLY A 298 -10.29 -7.31 -8.13
N PHE A 299 -10.64 -6.08 -7.72
CA PHE A 299 -12.00 -5.70 -7.41
C PHE A 299 -12.26 -4.22 -7.73
N ALA A 300 -13.53 -3.84 -7.86
CA ALA A 300 -13.99 -2.48 -8.10
C ALA A 300 -13.65 -1.55 -6.92
N GLY A 301 -12.62 -0.73 -7.09
CA GLY A 301 -12.12 0.26 -6.13
C GLY A 301 -11.00 1.13 -6.70
N ASP A 302 -11.33 2.18 -7.43
CA ASP A 302 -10.42 3.31 -7.69
C ASP A 302 -10.42 4.19 -6.43
N GLU A 303 -9.39 4.03 -5.60
CA GLU A 303 -9.25 4.45 -4.19
C GLU A 303 -10.15 3.69 -3.19
N ASN A 304 -11.47 3.76 -3.34
CA ASN A 304 -12.42 3.14 -2.39
C ASN A 304 -13.44 2.25 -3.11
N ALA A 305 -13.67 1.05 -2.57
CA ALA A 305 -14.83 0.25 -2.92
C ALA A 305 -16.09 0.97 -2.40
N ARG A 306 -17.06 1.20 -3.29
CA ARG A 306 -18.28 1.96 -2.96
C ARG A 306 -19.49 1.03 -2.95
N PRO A 307 -20.22 0.92 -1.83
CA PRO A 307 -21.43 0.10 -1.75
C PRO A 307 -22.42 0.43 -2.88
N GLY A 308 -22.92 -0.61 -3.55
CA GLY A 308 -23.84 -0.47 -4.69
C GLY A 308 -23.17 -0.24 -6.05
N PHE A 309 -21.84 -0.11 -6.09
CA PHE A 309 -21.07 0.09 -7.31
C PHE A 309 -20.05 -1.06 -7.47
N GLY A 310 -20.49 -2.24 -7.89
CA GLY A 310 -19.60 -3.39 -8.16
C GLY A 310 -19.15 -3.51 -9.62
N ASP A 311 -19.52 -2.55 -10.46
CA ASP A 311 -19.36 -2.62 -11.90
C ASP A 311 -17.97 -2.11 -12.34
N PRO A 312 -17.47 -2.52 -13.53
CA PRO A 312 -16.09 -2.24 -13.94
C PRO A 312 -15.79 -0.75 -14.16
N ARG A 313 -16.76 0.16 -14.21
CA ARG A 313 -16.49 1.61 -14.33
C ARG A 313 -15.75 2.17 -13.10
N GLN A 314 -15.82 1.46 -11.98
CA GLN A 314 -15.08 1.75 -10.76
C GLN A 314 -13.57 1.59 -10.95
N GLY A 315 -13.11 0.72 -11.85
CA GLY A 315 -11.70 0.39 -11.96
C GLY A 315 -11.11 -0.29 -10.72
N PHE A 316 -9.84 -0.63 -10.79
CA PHE A 316 -8.96 -1.06 -9.71
C PHE A 316 -7.69 -0.20 -9.74
N GLU A 317 -7.35 0.42 -8.61
CA GLU A 317 -6.19 1.31 -8.46
C GLU A 317 -4.86 0.54 -8.57
N THR A 318 -3.84 1.15 -9.19
CA THR A 318 -2.52 0.54 -9.40
C THR A 318 -1.80 0.11 -8.12
N CYS A 319 -1.90 0.90 -7.04
CA CYS A 319 -1.35 0.51 -5.73
C CYS A 319 -2.03 -0.75 -5.20
N GLY A 320 -3.36 -0.83 -5.35
CA GLY A 320 -4.14 -2.02 -5.03
C GLY A 320 -3.69 -3.25 -5.82
N ILE A 321 -3.39 -3.10 -7.12
CA ILE A 321 -2.88 -4.19 -7.97
C ILE A 321 -1.62 -4.81 -7.36
N VAL A 322 -0.59 -4.00 -7.10
CA VAL A 322 0.71 -4.51 -6.64
C VAL A 322 0.66 -5.04 -5.21
N GLU A 323 -0.11 -4.42 -4.32
CA GLU A 323 -0.25 -4.92 -2.94
C GLU A 323 -1.09 -6.19 -2.87
N PHE A 324 -2.08 -6.35 -3.75
CA PHE A 324 -2.88 -7.56 -3.80
C PHE A 324 -2.07 -8.71 -4.40
N MET A 325 -1.20 -8.44 -5.37
CA MET A 325 -0.17 -9.40 -5.82
C MET A 325 0.75 -9.82 -4.66
N ALA A 326 1.27 -8.88 -3.88
CA ALA A 326 2.11 -9.19 -2.73
C ALA A 326 1.37 -10.07 -1.69
N SER A 327 0.09 -9.77 -1.43
CA SER A 327 -0.75 -10.59 -0.57
C SER A 327 -0.94 -12.01 -1.08
N HIS A 328 -1.24 -12.16 -2.37
CA HIS A 328 -1.40 -13.47 -2.98
C HIS A 328 -0.11 -14.29 -2.95
N GLN A 329 1.05 -13.66 -3.15
CA GLN A 329 2.36 -14.32 -3.03
C GLN A 329 2.61 -14.81 -1.59
N LEU A 330 2.32 -13.98 -0.59
CA LEU A 330 2.43 -14.37 0.82
C LEU A 330 1.47 -15.51 1.14
N LEU A 331 0.20 -15.41 0.76
CA LEU A 331 -0.79 -16.46 1.05
C LEU A 331 -0.47 -17.78 0.34
N THR A 332 0.07 -17.74 -0.88
CA THR A 332 0.61 -18.93 -1.56
C THR A 332 1.68 -19.60 -0.68
N ARG A 333 2.64 -18.81 -0.20
CA ARG A 333 3.73 -19.30 0.66
C ARG A 333 3.22 -19.89 1.98
N LEU A 334 2.28 -19.21 2.63
CA LEU A 334 1.77 -19.61 3.94
C LEU A 334 0.91 -20.86 3.87
N THR A 335 -0.04 -20.89 2.93
CA THR A 335 -1.11 -21.91 2.89
C THR A 335 -0.80 -23.08 1.96
N GLY A 336 0.08 -22.88 0.98
CA GLY A 336 0.32 -23.86 -0.08
C GLY A 336 -0.82 -23.96 -1.10
N ASP A 337 -1.87 -23.15 -0.96
CA ASP A 337 -3.02 -23.19 -1.86
C ASP A 337 -2.68 -22.49 -3.20
N PRO A 338 -2.73 -23.21 -4.33
CA PRO A 338 -2.45 -22.63 -5.64
C PRO A 338 -3.48 -21.59 -6.08
N VAL A 339 -4.65 -21.48 -5.42
CA VAL A 339 -5.62 -20.43 -5.75
C VAL A 339 -4.99 -19.04 -5.68
N TRP A 340 -4.14 -18.79 -4.69
CA TRP A 340 -3.49 -17.50 -4.52
C TRP A 340 -2.48 -17.23 -5.63
N ALA A 341 -1.73 -18.25 -6.07
CA ALA A 341 -0.83 -18.11 -7.20
C ALA A 341 -1.59 -17.78 -8.49
N ASP A 342 -2.72 -18.44 -8.74
CA ASP A 342 -3.60 -18.14 -9.88
C ASP A 342 -4.15 -16.70 -9.80
N ARG A 343 -4.54 -16.20 -8.62
CA ARG A 343 -4.97 -14.80 -8.45
C ARG A 343 -3.84 -13.78 -8.65
N CYS A 344 -2.62 -14.14 -8.25
CA CYS A 344 -1.45 -13.32 -8.54
C CYS A 344 -1.18 -13.25 -10.05
N GLU A 345 -1.31 -14.38 -10.75
CA GLU A 345 -1.13 -14.48 -12.20
C GLU A 345 -2.14 -13.59 -12.95
N ASP A 346 -3.42 -13.64 -12.56
CA ASP A 346 -4.48 -12.80 -13.14
C ASP A 346 -4.09 -11.31 -13.10
N LEU A 347 -3.63 -10.82 -11.94
CA LEU A 347 -3.20 -9.43 -11.79
C LEU A 347 -1.93 -9.12 -12.58
N ALA A 348 -0.93 -10.00 -12.51
CA ALA A 348 0.40 -9.79 -13.09
C ALA A 348 0.37 -9.71 -14.62
N PHE A 349 -0.49 -10.50 -15.28
CA PHE A 349 -0.53 -10.58 -16.74
C PHE A 349 -1.66 -9.75 -17.37
N ASN A 350 -2.62 -9.26 -16.59
CA ASN A 350 -3.74 -8.47 -17.10
C ASN A 350 -3.75 -7.05 -16.54
N SER A 351 -3.99 -6.91 -15.24
CA SER A 351 -4.22 -5.59 -14.62
C SER A 351 -2.94 -4.76 -14.53
N LEU A 352 -1.82 -5.36 -14.14
CA LEU A 352 -0.56 -4.64 -13.94
C LEU A 352 0.00 -4.05 -15.24
N PRO A 353 0.16 -4.79 -16.36
CA PRO A 353 0.69 -4.22 -17.59
C PRO A 353 -0.23 -3.15 -18.17
N ALA A 354 -1.55 -3.28 -17.98
CA ALA A 354 -2.53 -2.31 -18.44
C ALA A 354 -2.56 -1.01 -17.60
N ALA A 355 -1.97 -1.03 -16.40
CA ALA A 355 -1.82 0.14 -15.53
C ALA A 355 -0.52 0.93 -15.81
N LEU A 356 0.32 0.47 -16.73
CA LEU A 356 1.57 1.11 -17.12
C LEU A 356 1.49 1.60 -18.58
N ASP A 357 2.20 2.68 -18.89
CA ASP A 357 2.42 3.11 -20.27
C ASP A 357 3.38 2.15 -20.99
N PRO A 358 3.48 2.20 -22.34
CA PRO A 358 4.37 1.32 -23.10
C PRO A 358 5.86 1.47 -22.78
N ALA A 359 6.27 2.55 -22.11
CA ALA A 359 7.64 2.79 -21.65
C ALA A 359 7.86 2.37 -20.18
N GLY A 360 6.87 1.75 -19.54
CA GLY A 360 6.95 1.27 -18.15
C GLY A 360 6.67 2.35 -17.09
N GLY A 361 6.20 3.54 -17.48
CA GLY A 361 5.74 4.58 -16.56
C GLY A 361 4.33 4.30 -16.03
N PRO A 362 3.97 4.68 -14.80
CA PRO A 362 2.61 4.48 -14.30
C PRO A 362 1.59 5.36 -15.04
N CYS A 363 0.47 4.76 -15.46
CA CYS A 363 -0.70 5.50 -15.94
C CYS A 363 -1.63 5.81 -14.77
N THR A 364 -2.06 7.06 -14.63
CA THR A 364 -2.98 7.51 -13.56
C THR A 364 -4.42 7.05 -13.72
N THR A 365 -4.73 6.23 -14.72
CA THR A 365 -6.10 5.79 -15.01
C THR A 365 -6.21 4.28 -14.97
N SER A 366 -7.13 3.79 -14.14
CA SER A 366 -7.47 2.39 -14.02
C SER A 366 -7.76 1.73 -15.39
N PRO A 367 -7.30 0.48 -15.63
CA PRO A 367 -7.37 -0.18 -16.94
C PRO A 367 -8.79 -0.40 -17.49
N ALA A 368 -9.83 -0.20 -16.69
CA ALA A 368 -11.23 -0.29 -17.14
C ALA A 368 -11.63 0.70 -18.26
N ARG A 369 -10.80 1.72 -18.56
CA ARG A 369 -11.14 2.79 -19.52
C ARG A 369 -10.33 2.81 -20.82
N THR A 370 -9.44 1.86 -21.08
CA THR A 370 -8.57 1.95 -22.28
C THR A 370 -9.18 1.42 -23.58
N ALA A 371 -10.49 1.21 -23.67
CA ALA A 371 -11.16 0.90 -24.94
C ALA A 371 -11.59 2.13 -25.76
N SER A 372 -11.50 3.38 -25.26
CA SER A 372 -12.01 4.54 -26.01
C SER A 372 -11.15 5.81 -26.05
N THR A 373 -9.92 5.82 -25.54
CA THR A 373 -9.09 7.05 -25.57
C THR A 373 -7.63 6.78 -25.93
N SER A 374 -7.38 6.47 -27.20
CA SER A 374 -6.05 6.48 -27.82
C SER A 374 -5.45 7.90 -28.00
N THR A 375 -6.15 8.95 -27.58
CA THR A 375 -5.80 10.34 -27.90
C THR A 375 -5.18 11.13 -26.75
N THR A 376 -5.36 10.71 -25.49
CA THR A 376 -5.00 11.55 -24.33
C THR A 376 -3.52 11.49 -23.94
N CYS A 377 -2.80 10.42 -24.28
CA CYS A 377 -1.38 10.27 -23.96
C CYS A 377 -0.47 11.17 -24.83
N ARG A 378 -0.93 11.64 -26.00
CA ARG A 378 -0.13 12.50 -26.91
C ARG A 378 -0.12 13.99 -26.56
N ARG A 379 -1.01 14.49 -25.69
CA ARG A 379 -1.15 15.95 -25.45
C ARG A 379 -0.30 16.53 -24.32
N ALA A 380 0.29 15.70 -23.45
CA ALA A 380 1.09 16.19 -22.32
C ALA A 380 2.48 16.76 -22.73
N LYS A 381 2.96 16.50 -23.96
CA LYS A 381 4.26 16.98 -24.44
C LYS A 381 4.23 18.34 -25.17
N ALA A 382 3.06 18.97 -25.33
CA ALA A 382 2.91 20.15 -26.20
C ALA A 382 2.62 21.49 -25.50
N SER A 383 2.43 21.54 -24.18
CA SER A 383 2.07 22.80 -23.47
C SER A 383 3.11 23.27 -22.45
N SER A 384 4.38 23.29 -22.84
CA SER A 384 5.44 23.97 -22.07
C SER A 384 6.35 24.76 -22.99
N ARG A 385 5.79 25.65 -23.80
CA ARG A 385 6.49 26.75 -24.44
C ARG A 385 5.48 27.84 -24.78
N THR A 386 5.81 29.08 -24.41
CA THR A 386 5.13 30.35 -24.71
C THR A 386 3.72 30.58 -24.16
N ALA A 387 3.64 31.35 -23.07
CA ALA A 387 2.49 32.22 -22.80
C ALA A 387 2.98 33.52 -22.13
N SER A 388 3.65 34.35 -22.92
CA SER A 388 3.83 35.78 -22.65
C SER A 388 2.59 36.54 -23.11
N ARG A 389 2.08 37.41 -22.24
CA ARG A 389 1.21 38.59 -22.53
C ARG A 389 -0.10 38.34 -23.28
N CYS A 390 -1.22 38.57 -22.57
CA CYS A 390 -2.32 39.40 -23.08
C CYS A 390 -3.28 39.78 -21.94
N ARG A 391 -3.33 41.07 -21.59
CA ARG A 391 -4.40 41.70 -20.80
C ARG A 391 -5.52 42.14 -21.75
N PRO A 392 -6.80 42.10 -21.33
CA PRO A 392 -7.79 43.06 -21.81
C PRO A 392 -8.03 44.13 -20.74
N THR A 393 -7.91 45.37 -21.19
CA THR A 393 -8.30 46.61 -20.52
C THR A 393 -9.82 46.78 -20.48
N CYS A 394 -10.38 47.12 -19.33
CA CYS A 394 -11.55 47.98 -19.20
C CYS A 394 -11.27 49.02 -18.11
N ARG A 395 -11.51 50.29 -18.44
CA ARG A 395 -11.10 51.50 -17.71
C ARG A 395 -12.34 52.21 -17.20
N ALA A 396 -12.33 52.62 -15.93
CA ALA A 396 -13.01 53.81 -15.38
C ALA A 396 -12.32 54.13 -14.04
N SER A 397 -11.34 55.05 -14.04
CA SER A 397 -11.41 56.40 -13.42
C SER A 397 -11.98 56.37 -12.00
N THR A 398 -11.24 56.69 -10.94
CA THR A 398 -10.75 58.05 -10.63
C THR A 398 -9.58 58.07 -9.62
N SER A 399 -8.72 59.10 -9.78
CA SER A 399 -7.90 59.87 -8.81
C SER A 399 -7.63 59.29 -7.40
N THR A 400 -6.46 59.39 -6.75
CA THR A 400 -5.47 60.47 -6.67
C THR A 400 -4.30 60.01 -5.77
N ALA A 401 -3.11 60.60 -5.96
CA ALA A 401 -2.02 60.87 -4.98
C ALA A 401 -1.41 59.68 -4.18
N ALA A 402 -0.17 59.25 -4.40
CA ALA A 402 1.14 59.91 -4.18
C ALA A 402 1.71 59.75 -2.75
N ALA A 403 3.05 59.66 -2.71
CA ALA A 403 3.99 59.52 -1.56
C ALA A 403 4.14 58.09 -1.00
N ARG A 404 5.24 57.32 -1.20
CA ARG A 404 6.66 57.51 -0.75
C ARG A 404 6.70 57.93 0.72
N THR A 405 7.29 57.21 1.66
CA THR A 405 8.72 56.87 1.84
C THR A 405 8.81 55.87 3.03
N THR A 406 9.61 54.79 2.95
CA THR A 406 10.85 54.57 3.75
C THR A 406 10.75 54.99 5.23
N THR A 407 11.10 54.22 6.27
CA THR A 407 12.29 53.38 6.48
C THR A 407 12.22 52.84 7.92
N ALA A 408 12.79 51.65 8.17
CA ALA A 408 13.60 51.28 9.36
C ALA A 408 12.97 51.41 10.78
N TRP A 409 13.33 50.66 11.83
CA TRP A 409 14.08 49.44 12.10
C TRP A 409 13.97 49.26 13.62
N ALA A 410 14.08 48.01 14.07
CA ALA A 410 14.42 47.57 15.44
C ALA A 410 13.42 47.80 16.60
N GLY A 411 13.32 46.77 17.44
CA GLY A 411 13.02 46.97 18.86
C GLY A 411 12.13 45.90 19.48
N ARG A 412 12.76 44.83 19.97
CA ARG A 412 12.22 43.79 20.87
C ARG A 412 11.29 44.37 21.94
N THR A 413 10.22 43.64 22.26
CA THR A 413 9.90 43.10 23.60
C THR A 413 8.51 42.44 23.61
N SER A 414 8.45 41.14 23.87
CA SER A 414 7.33 40.49 24.59
C SER A 414 7.63 40.64 26.09
N PRO A 415 6.64 40.70 27.03
CA PRO A 415 5.76 39.55 27.27
C PRO A 415 4.35 39.85 27.86
N LYS A 416 3.56 38.76 27.96
CA LYS A 416 2.37 38.52 28.81
C LYS A 416 0.98 38.94 28.29
N SER A 417 0.26 37.89 27.85
CA SER A 417 -1.10 37.47 28.24
C SER A 417 -2.15 38.51 28.64
N CYS A 418 -3.28 38.51 27.92
CA CYS A 418 -4.63 38.68 28.48
C CYS A 418 -5.72 38.27 27.48
N GLY A 419 -6.60 37.36 27.91
CA GLY A 419 -8.08 37.44 27.80
C GLY A 419 -8.76 37.63 26.44
N TRP A 420 -9.62 36.66 26.10
CA TRP A 420 -10.65 36.68 25.06
C TRP A 420 -11.61 37.90 25.11
N PRO A 421 -12.32 38.18 24.00
CA PRO A 421 -13.76 37.91 24.03
C PRO A 421 -14.33 37.20 22.78
N ARG A 422 -15.41 36.45 23.05
CA ARG A 422 -16.32 35.76 22.12
C ARG A 422 -17.27 36.73 21.40
N ARG A 423 -17.82 36.21 20.28
CA ARG A 423 -19.01 36.62 19.48
C ARG A 423 -18.72 37.79 18.52
N THR A 424 -19.09 37.72 17.24
CA THR A 424 -20.47 37.53 16.77
C THR A 424 -20.58 36.82 15.41
N THR A 425 -21.61 35.97 15.32
CA THR A 425 -22.20 35.40 14.10
C THR A 425 -22.73 36.48 13.15
N VAL A 426 -22.39 36.38 11.87
CA VAL A 426 -23.06 37.13 10.78
C VAL A 426 -24.06 36.20 10.09
N SER A 427 -25.33 36.63 10.13
CA SER A 427 -26.53 35.98 9.64
C SER A 427 -26.73 36.14 8.13
N ARG A 428 -27.18 35.04 7.48
CA ARG A 428 -27.73 35.00 6.11
C ARG A 428 -29.10 35.70 6.03
N PRO A 429 -29.45 36.38 4.94
CA PRO A 429 -30.82 36.85 4.73
C PRO A 429 -31.70 35.72 4.16
N ARG A 430 -32.85 35.48 4.80
CA ARG A 430 -34.00 34.72 4.25
C ARG A 430 -35.01 35.71 3.68
N CYS A 431 -35.40 35.53 2.42
CA CYS A 431 -36.59 36.16 1.84
C CYS A 431 -37.85 35.35 2.20
N THR A 432 -38.87 36.04 2.69
CA THR A 432 -40.20 35.53 3.04
C THR A 432 -41.15 35.57 1.85
N ARG A 433 -42.05 34.58 1.77
CA ARG A 433 -43.23 34.51 0.88
C ARG A 433 -44.39 35.37 1.44
N PRO A 434 -45.29 35.88 0.60
CA PRO A 434 -46.68 36.13 0.97
C PRO A 434 -47.60 34.94 0.62
N ALA A 435 -48.67 34.77 1.40
CA ALA A 435 -49.68 33.73 1.27
C ALA A 435 -51.05 34.31 0.85
N ALA A 436 -51.79 33.59 0.01
CA ALA A 436 -53.27 33.54 -0.15
C ALA A 436 -53.55 32.55 -1.31
N SER A 437 -54.57 31.69 -1.37
CA SER A 437 -55.73 31.37 -0.54
C SER A 437 -56.17 29.93 -0.87
N ARG A 438 -56.86 29.27 0.07
CA ARG A 438 -57.44 27.93 -0.10
C ARG A 438 -58.80 28.01 -0.81
N ARG A 439 -59.06 27.11 -1.77
CA ARG A 439 -60.39 26.52 -1.99
C ARG A 439 -60.26 24.99 -2.01
N ARG A 440 -61.08 24.36 -1.18
CA ARG A 440 -61.32 22.91 -1.15
C ARG A 440 -62.36 22.56 -2.22
N SER A 441 -62.17 21.44 -2.90
CA SER A 441 -63.25 20.60 -3.41
C SER A 441 -62.90 19.15 -3.10
N ALA A 442 -63.87 18.47 -2.47
CA ALA A 442 -63.81 17.07 -2.09
C ALA A 442 -64.22 16.20 -3.28
N THR A 443 -63.63 15.01 -3.39
CA THR A 443 -64.33 13.83 -3.92
C THR A 443 -63.69 12.57 -3.36
N ALA A 444 -64.53 11.75 -2.73
CA ALA A 444 -64.19 10.52 -2.06
C ALA A 444 -63.98 9.35 -3.04
N ARG A 445 -63.11 8.40 -2.66
CA ARG A 445 -63.27 6.98 -3.00
C ARG A 445 -62.86 6.14 -1.79
N ARG A 446 -63.87 5.45 -1.26
CA ARG A 446 -63.91 4.26 -0.36
C ARG A 446 -63.09 4.27 0.92
#